data_AF-A0A098F3Z4-F1
#
_entry.id   AF-A0A098F3Z4-F1
#
_cell.length_a   1.000
_cell.length_b   1.000
_cell.length_c   1.000
_cell.angle_alpha   90.00
_cell.angle_beta   90.00
_cell.angle_gamma   90.00
#
_symmetry.space_group_name_H-M   'P 1'
#
loop_
_entity.id
_entity.type
_entity.pdbx_description
1 polymer ?
#
loop_
_entity_poly.entity_id
_entity_poly.type
_entity_poly.pdbx_seq_one_letter_code
_entity_poly.pdbx_strand_id
1 'polypeptide(L)'
;MKTFIRLNILSAFYGLLFCLFHIVYVYWNWLIAISPLSETRSAGLLFSVVVLSMLLSSFSFCQFTGKWLHGTIRYLSIVLWLPYYLLSIYVLFITIMPQIPPQYEPAPGGGFVILIYMTIYPVFIGMISGLAHDSKASIQ
;
A
#
# COMPACT_ATOMS: atom_id res chain seq x y z
N MET A 1 18.75 16.29 9.39
CA MET A 1 17.54 16.78 8.67
C MET A 1 17.19 15.97 7.43
N LYS A 2 18.10 15.78 6.46
CA LYS A 2 17.81 15.02 5.21
C LYS A 2 17.24 13.61 5.47
N THR A 3 17.81 12.87 6.43
CA THR A 3 17.33 11.53 6.79
C THR A 3 15.92 11.53 7.39
N PHE A 4 15.61 12.52 8.23
CA PHE A 4 14.27 12.67 8.83
C PHE A 4 13.23 12.91 7.73
N ILE A 5 13.48 13.85 6.80
CA ILE A 5 12.57 14.12 5.69
C ILE A 5 12.39 12.86 4.81
N ARG A 6 13.48 12.18 4.46
CA ARG A 6 13.44 10.94 3.67
C ARG A 6 12.64 9.83 4.34
N LEU A 7 12.78 9.68 5.66
CA LEU A 7 12.02 8.70 6.44
C LEU A 7 10.52 8.99 6.38
N ASN A 8 10.13 10.24 6.59
CA ASN A 8 8.74 10.65 6.53
C ASN A 8 8.14 10.47 5.13
N ILE A 9 8.87 10.85 4.08
CA ILE A 9 8.44 10.62 2.68
C ILE A 9 8.24 9.12 2.41
N LEU A 10 9.20 8.28 2.80
CA LEU A 10 9.10 6.84 2.58
C LEU A 10 7.94 6.21 3.36
N SER A 11 7.76 6.62 4.61
CA SER A 11 6.65 6.18 5.46
C SER A 11 5.31 6.63 4.89
N ALA A 12 5.24 7.84 4.34
CA ALA A 12 4.05 8.35 3.65
C ALA A 12 3.72 7.54 2.41
N PHE A 13 4.73 7.14 1.63
CA PHE A 13 4.51 6.26 0.48
C PHE A 13 4.04 4.85 0.89
N TYR A 14 4.56 4.27 1.96
CA TYR A 14 4.03 3.01 2.51
C TYR A 14 2.56 3.18 2.94
N GLY A 15 2.24 4.25 3.67
CA GLY A 15 0.87 4.56 4.06
C GLY A 15 -0.07 4.72 2.87
N LEU A 16 0.38 5.43 1.83
CA LEU A 16 -0.35 5.62 0.58
C LEU A 16 -0.55 4.30 -0.17
N LEU A 17 0.47 3.44 -0.27
CA LEU A 17 0.34 2.13 -0.92
C LEU A 17 -0.74 1.29 -0.24
N PHE A 18 -0.72 1.20 1.09
CA PHE A 18 -1.75 0.48 1.84
C PHE A 18 -3.14 1.11 1.65
N CYS A 19 -3.21 2.44 1.60
CA CYS A 19 -4.44 3.16 1.32
C CYS A 19 -5.02 2.82 -0.06
N LEU A 20 -4.18 2.75 -1.10
CA LEU A 20 -4.59 2.36 -2.45
C LEU A 20 -5.10 0.92 -2.49
N PHE A 21 -4.40 0.00 -1.81
CA PHE A 21 -4.88 -1.38 -1.66
C PHE A 21 -6.25 -1.43 -0.98
N HIS A 22 -6.44 -0.69 0.13
CA HIS A 22 -7.70 -0.62 0.84
C HIS A 22 -8.83 -0.11 -0.08
N ILE A 23 -8.59 1.00 -0.80
CA ILE A 23 -9.58 1.55 -1.72
C ILE A 23 -9.94 0.54 -2.81
N VAL A 24 -8.95 -0.08 -3.46
CA VAL A 24 -9.23 -1.08 -4.51
C VAL A 24 -10.02 -2.26 -3.96
N TYR A 25 -9.73 -2.71 -2.74
CA TYR A 25 -10.48 -3.78 -2.08
C TYR A 25 -11.94 -3.39 -1.81
N VAL A 26 -12.17 -2.22 -1.21
CA VAL A 26 -13.52 -1.74 -0.85
C VAL A 26 -14.37 -1.47 -2.09
N TYR A 27 -13.77 -0.92 -3.15
CA TYR A 27 -14.46 -0.57 -4.38
C TYR A 27 -14.44 -1.69 -5.43
N TRP A 28 -13.89 -2.87 -5.11
CA TRP A 28 -13.66 -3.96 -6.06
C TRP A 28 -14.90 -4.30 -6.91
N ASN A 29 -16.03 -4.56 -6.24
CA ASN A 29 -17.28 -4.94 -6.90
C ASN A 29 -17.82 -3.81 -7.78
N TRP A 30 -17.73 -2.57 -7.31
CA TRP A 30 -18.20 -1.42 -8.05
C TRP A 30 -17.34 -1.15 -9.29
N LEU A 31 -16.01 -1.25 -9.17
CA LEU A 31 -15.07 -1.08 -10.30
C LEU A 31 -15.31 -2.14 -11.39
N ILE A 32 -15.63 -3.37 -11.01
CA ILE A 32 -16.01 -4.43 -11.94
C ILE A 32 -17.33 -4.09 -12.64
N ALA A 33 -18.33 -3.62 -11.89
CA ALA A 33 -19.67 -3.36 -12.40
C ALA A 33 -19.73 -2.17 -13.38
N ILE A 34 -18.92 -1.13 -13.18
CA ILE A 34 -18.86 0.04 -14.09
C ILE A 34 -17.95 -0.17 -15.30
N SER A 35 -17.19 -1.26 -15.32
CA SER A 35 -16.28 -1.57 -16.43
C SER A 35 -17.09 -2.03 -17.66
N PRO A 36 -16.72 -1.59 -18.88
CA PRO A 36 -17.38 -2.04 -20.12
C PRO A 36 -17.04 -3.49 -20.49
N LEU A 37 -16.12 -4.13 -19.78
CA LEU A 37 -15.69 -5.51 -20.02
C LEU A 37 -16.57 -6.51 -19.28
N SER A 38 -16.54 -7.78 -19.72
CA SER A 38 -17.18 -8.86 -18.97
C SER A 38 -16.60 -8.95 -17.55
N GLU A 39 -17.41 -9.37 -16.58
CA GLU A 39 -17.04 -9.48 -15.17
C GLU A 39 -15.69 -10.20 -14.97
N THR A 40 -15.51 -11.34 -15.64
CA THR A 40 -14.28 -12.14 -15.60
C THR A 40 -13.05 -11.39 -16.13
N ARG A 41 -13.20 -10.60 -17.20
CA ARG A 41 -12.11 -9.82 -17.78
C ARG A 41 -11.79 -8.60 -16.92
N SER A 42 -12.82 -7.93 -16.39
CA SER A 42 -12.67 -6.81 -15.46
C SER A 42 -11.94 -7.25 -14.20
N ALA A 43 -12.36 -8.36 -13.58
CA ALA A 43 -11.72 -8.93 -12.40
C ALA A 43 -10.27 -9.35 -12.68
N GLY A 44 -10.03 -10.03 -13.81
CA GLY A 44 -8.68 -10.45 -14.21
C GLY A 44 -7.75 -9.26 -14.47
N LEU A 45 -8.24 -8.20 -15.10
CA LEU A 45 -7.48 -6.98 -15.36
C LEU A 45 -7.18 -6.22 -14.07
N LEU A 46 -8.17 -6.02 -13.19
CA LEU A 46 -7.97 -5.38 -11.89
C LEU A 46 -6.97 -6.16 -11.05
N PHE A 47 -7.09 -7.49 -10.99
CA PHE A 47 -6.14 -8.34 -10.29
C PHE A 47 -4.72 -8.17 -10.84
N SER A 48 -4.56 -8.19 -12.16
CA SER A 48 -3.27 -8.01 -12.83
C SER A 48 -2.65 -6.65 -12.51
N VAL A 49 -3.45 -5.58 -12.48
CA VAL A 49 -3.02 -4.22 -12.11
C VAL A 49 -2.57 -4.16 -10.66
N VAL A 50 -3.33 -4.78 -9.73
CA VAL A 50 -2.96 -4.85 -8.31
C VAL A 50 -1.64 -5.60 -8.12
N VAL A 51 -1.49 -6.76 -8.74
CA VAL A 51 -0.24 -7.54 -8.64
C VAL A 51 0.94 -6.78 -9.23
N LEU A 52 0.79 -6.20 -10.43
CA LEU A 52 1.86 -5.46 -11.09
C LEU A 52 2.27 -4.23 -10.28
N SER A 53 1.29 -3.47 -9.76
CA SER A 53 1.56 -2.30 -8.93
C SER A 53 2.24 -2.68 -7.61
N MET A 54 1.87 -3.80 -7.00
CA MET A 54 2.51 -4.31 -5.79
C MET A 54 3.97 -4.73 -6.04
N LEU A 55 4.25 -5.42 -7.16
CA LEU A 55 5.62 -5.79 -7.55
C LEU A 55 6.48 -4.55 -7.82
N LEU A 56 5.97 -3.61 -8.62
CA LEU A 56 6.67 -2.38 -8.97
C LEU A 56 6.94 -1.51 -7.73
N SER A 57 5.97 -1.40 -6.83
CA SER A 57 6.12 -0.68 -5.58
C SER A 57 7.13 -1.34 -4.66
N SER A 58 7.10 -2.67 -4.53
CA SER A 58 8.07 -3.43 -3.72
C SER A 58 9.51 -3.22 -4.20
N PHE A 59 9.73 -3.31 -5.51
CA PHE A 59 11.03 -3.04 -6.12
C PHE A 59 11.49 -1.59 -5.86
N SER A 60 10.61 -0.63 -6.12
CA SER A 60 10.89 0.80 -5.91
C SER A 60 11.20 1.10 -4.44
N PHE A 61 10.46 0.51 -3.50
CA PHE A 61 10.69 0.67 -2.08
C PHE A 61 12.00 0.05 -1.62
N CYS A 62 12.38 -1.12 -2.13
CA CYS A 62 13.68 -1.70 -1.82
C CYS A 62 14.82 -0.75 -2.23
N GLN A 63 14.74 -0.21 -3.46
CA GLN A 63 15.71 0.74 -4.00
C GLN A 63 15.75 2.05 -3.18
N PHE A 64 14.60 2.67 -2.90
CA PHE A 64 14.54 3.92 -2.14
C PHE A 64 14.95 3.72 -0.69
N THR A 65 14.50 2.66 -0.03
CA THR A 65 14.88 2.35 1.35
C THR A 65 16.38 2.19 1.46
N GLY A 66 16.98 1.38 0.58
CA GLY A 66 18.42 1.16 0.55
C GLY A 66 19.16 2.46 0.28
N LYS A 67 18.75 3.24 -0.73
CA LYS A 67 19.42 4.49 -1.12
C LYS A 67 19.29 5.61 -0.08
N TRP A 68 18.14 5.73 0.59
CA TRP A 68 17.80 6.90 1.39
C TRP A 68 17.99 6.73 2.89
N LEU A 69 17.83 5.51 3.41
CA LEU A 69 17.86 5.20 4.83
C LEU A 69 18.97 4.19 5.13
N HIS A 70 19.80 4.51 6.13
CA HIS A 70 20.96 3.72 6.52
C HIS A 70 20.88 3.33 7.99
N GLY A 71 21.38 2.14 8.32
CA GLY A 71 21.34 1.63 9.69
C GLY A 71 19.91 1.36 10.18
N THR A 72 19.70 1.40 11.49
CA THR A 72 18.44 0.99 12.14
C THR A 72 17.28 1.95 11.89
N ILE A 73 17.54 3.18 11.43
CA ILE A 73 16.49 4.20 11.23
C ILE A 73 15.44 3.80 10.18
N ARG A 74 15.79 2.92 9.24
CA ARG A 74 14.88 2.41 8.21
C ARG A 74 13.66 1.69 8.80
N TYR A 75 13.85 1.01 9.94
CA TYR A 75 12.80 0.25 10.61
C TYR A 75 11.75 1.15 11.28
N LEU A 76 12.01 2.45 11.47
CA LEU A 76 10.98 3.38 11.94
C LEU A 76 9.80 3.49 10.96
N SER A 77 10.01 3.19 9.68
CA SER A 77 8.96 3.14 8.67
C SER A 77 7.89 2.08 8.99
N ILE A 78 8.22 1.04 9.76
CA ILE A 78 7.30 -0.03 10.22
C ILE A 78 6.18 0.52 11.10
N VAL A 79 6.43 1.64 11.80
CA VAL A 79 5.43 2.28 12.66
C VAL A 79 4.87 3.52 11.99
N LEU A 80 5.73 4.32 11.33
CA LEU A 80 5.34 5.60 10.77
C LEU A 80 4.40 5.50 9.57
N TRP A 81 4.30 4.36 8.88
CA TRP A 81 3.32 4.23 7.78
C TRP A 81 1.88 4.39 8.27
N LEU A 82 1.57 3.98 9.50
CA LEU A 82 0.22 3.97 10.04
C LEU A 82 -0.40 5.37 10.14
N PRO A 83 0.22 6.37 10.80
CA PRO A 83 -0.34 7.72 10.82
C PRO A 83 -0.48 8.32 9.42
N TYR A 84 0.43 8.01 8.49
CA TYR A 84 0.28 8.45 7.11
C TYR A 84 -0.87 7.76 6.38
N TYR A 85 -1.08 6.46 6.59
CA TYR A 85 -2.24 5.74 6.06
C TYR A 85 -3.54 6.35 6.59
N LEU A 86 -3.64 6.62 7.90
CA LEU A 86 -4.81 7.26 8.50
C LEU A 86 -5.06 8.66 7.92
N LEU A 87 -4.01 9.43 7.66
CA LEU A 87 -4.11 10.71 6.99
C LEU A 87 -4.60 10.55 5.53
N SER A 88 -4.02 9.61 4.78
CA SER A 88 -4.39 9.35 3.39
C SER A 88 -5.84 8.90 3.26
N ILE A 89 -6.28 7.95 4.09
CA ILE A 89 -7.65 7.43 4.04
C ILE A 89 -8.65 8.53 4.39
N TYR A 90 -8.38 9.33 5.43
CA TYR A 90 -9.22 10.46 5.83
C TYR A 90 -9.37 11.49 4.69
N VAL A 91 -8.25 11.92 4.11
CA VAL A 91 -8.26 12.90 3.02
C VAL A 91 -9.00 12.34 1.79
N LEU A 92 -8.68 11.12 1.36
CA LEU A 92 -9.26 10.54 0.15
C LEU A 92 -10.76 10.26 0.30
N PHE A 93 -11.21 9.73 1.44
CA PHE A 93 -12.63 9.45 1.68
C PHE A 93 -13.48 10.71 1.76
N ILE A 94 -12.93 11.83 2.26
CA ILE A 94 -13.66 13.09 2.37
C ILE A 94 -13.70 13.85 1.04
N THR A 95 -12.63 13.76 0.23
CA THR A 95 -12.44 14.69 -0.89
C THR A 95 -12.70 14.09 -2.27
N ILE A 96 -12.36 12.81 -2.47
CA ILE A 96 -12.24 12.25 -3.83
C ILE A 96 -13.15 11.02 -4.00
N MET A 97 -13.31 10.21 -2.96
CA MET A 97 -13.98 8.92 -3.10
C MET A 97 -15.51 9.07 -3.19
N PRO A 98 -16.14 8.57 -4.26
CA PRO A 98 -17.58 8.59 -4.39
C PRO A 98 -18.24 7.60 -3.43
N GLN A 99 -19.47 7.88 -3.01
CA GLN A 99 -20.25 6.97 -2.19
C GLN A 99 -20.57 5.69 -2.98
N ILE A 100 -20.31 4.53 -2.37
CA ILE A 100 -20.56 3.23 -2.99
C ILE A 100 -22.06 2.94 -2.93
N PRO A 101 -22.71 2.54 -4.04
CA PRO A 101 -24.10 2.12 -3.99
C PRO A 101 -24.26 0.90 -3.06
N PRO A 102 -25.33 0.82 -2.23
CA PRO A 102 -25.47 -0.22 -1.21
C PRO A 102 -25.33 -1.67 -1.72
N GLN A 103 -25.75 -1.92 -2.97
CA GLN A 103 -25.65 -3.24 -3.60
C GLN A 103 -24.20 -3.68 -3.92
N TYR A 104 -23.23 -2.77 -3.88
CA TYR A 104 -21.81 -3.05 -4.11
C TYR A 104 -20.97 -2.94 -2.85
N GLU A 105 -21.60 -2.76 -1.68
CA GLU A 105 -20.88 -2.73 -0.41
C GLU A 105 -20.11 -4.04 -0.19
N PRO A 106 -18.93 -3.98 0.46
CA PRO A 106 -18.21 -5.18 0.85
C PRO A 106 -19.11 -6.09 1.69
N ALA A 107 -18.98 -7.40 1.48
CA ALA A 107 -19.72 -8.38 2.27
C ALA A 107 -19.48 -8.19 3.78
N PRO A 108 -20.45 -8.56 4.64
CA PRO A 108 -20.26 -8.55 6.08
C PRO A 108 -18.96 -9.27 6.47
N GLY A 109 -18.08 -8.56 7.19
CA GLY A 109 -16.75 -9.05 7.55
C GLY A 109 -15.61 -8.61 6.63
N GLY A 110 -15.87 -7.88 5.55
CA GLY A 110 -14.82 -7.29 4.70
C GLY A 110 -13.84 -6.39 5.47
N GLY A 111 -14.32 -5.72 6.53
CA GLY A 111 -13.45 -4.97 7.45
C GLY A 111 -12.40 -5.84 8.15
N PHE A 112 -12.70 -7.10 8.48
CA PHE A 112 -11.73 -8.01 9.09
C PHE A 112 -10.60 -8.36 8.13
N VAL A 113 -10.88 -8.45 6.83
CA VAL A 113 -9.85 -8.68 5.81
C VAL A 113 -8.84 -7.53 5.84
N ILE A 114 -9.31 -6.28 5.85
CA ILE A 114 -8.43 -5.11 5.97
C ILE A 114 -7.61 -5.15 7.27
N LEU A 115 -8.21 -5.50 8.41
CA LEU A 115 -7.49 -5.61 9.68
C LEU A 115 -6.40 -6.69 9.68
N ILE A 116 -6.64 -7.83 9.03
CA ILE A 116 -5.63 -8.88 8.84
C ILE A 116 -4.46 -8.34 8.02
N TYR A 117 -4.74 -7.69 6.87
CA TYR A 117 -3.69 -7.08 6.06
C TYR A 117 -2.94 -5.98 6.81
N MET A 118 -3.64 -5.17 7.60
CA MET A 118 -3.06 -4.12 8.43
C MET A 118 -2.07 -4.69 9.47
N THR A 119 -2.35 -5.90 9.98
CA THR A 119 -1.47 -6.62 10.92
C THR A 119 -0.24 -7.21 10.21
N ILE A 120 -0.41 -7.70 8.98
CA ILE A 120 0.68 -8.29 8.17
C ILE A 120 1.59 -7.20 7.56
N TYR A 121 1.05 -6.02 7.26
CA TYR A 121 1.75 -4.97 6.52
C TYR A 121 3.07 -4.48 7.17
N PRO A 122 3.15 -4.29 8.51
CA PRO A 122 4.41 -4.00 9.20
C PRO A 122 5.51 -5.05 8.93
N VAL A 123 5.14 -6.33 8.83
CA VAL A 123 6.06 -7.43 8.51
C VAL A 123 6.60 -7.27 7.09
N PHE A 124 5.74 -6.93 6.14
CA PHE A 124 6.14 -6.63 4.76
C PHE A 124 7.14 -5.46 4.69
N ILE A 125 6.87 -4.34 5.37
CA ILE A 125 7.80 -3.19 5.44
C ILE A 125 9.15 -3.61 6.05
N GLY A 126 9.11 -4.43 7.10
CA GLY A 126 10.31 -4.98 7.74
C GLY A 126 11.14 -5.84 6.78
N MET A 127 10.51 -6.71 6.00
CA MET A 127 11.16 -7.52 4.97
C MET A 127 11.83 -6.65 3.91
N ILE A 128 11.14 -5.66 3.35
CA ILE A 128 11.71 -4.72 2.38
C ILE A 128 12.90 -3.96 2.98
N SER A 129 12.79 -3.53 4.23
CA SER A 129 13.85 -2.83 4.95
C SER A 129 15.07 -3.73 5.23
N GLY A 130 14.86 -5.03 5.40
CA GLY A 130 15.93 -6.03 5.50
C GLY A 130 16.62 -6.26 4.15
N LEU A 131 15.85 -6.59 3.11
CA LEU A 131 16.39 -6.84 1.75
C LEU A 131 17.18 -5.65 1.20
N ALA A 132 16.71 -4.43 1.47
CA ALA A 132 17.39 -3.20 1.06
C ALA A 132 18.77 -3.01 1.71
N HIS A 133 18.99 -3.59 2.89
CA HIS A 133 20.28 -3.56 3.58
C HIS A 133 21.27 -4.51 2.92
N ASP A 134 20.84 -5.74 2.66
CA ASP A 134 21.70 -6.79 2.11
C ASP A 134 22.14 -6.48 0.68
N SER A 135 21.26 -5.85 -0.11
CA SER A 135 21.58 -5.36 -1.46
C SER A 135 22.72 -4.34 -1.50
N LYS A 136 22.99 -3.61 -0.41
CA LYS A 136 24.11 -2.66 -0.35
C LYS A 136 25.41 -3.30 0.15
N ALA A 137 25.31 -4.33 0.98
CA ALA A 137 26.47 -5.07 1.48
C ALA A 137 27.15 -5.89 0.36
N SER A 138 26.41 -6.30 -0.68
CA SER A 138 26.95 -7.07 -1.81
C SER A 138 27.65 -6.24 -2.90
N ILE A 139 27.69 -4.90 -2.78
CA ILE A 139 28.28 -3.99 -3.78
C ILE A 139 29.57 -3.33 -3.24
N GLN A 140 29.94 -3.58 -1.97
CA GLN A 140 31.18 -3.12 -1.35
C GLN A 140 32.19 -4.25 -1.27
#